data_AF-A0A9D5PHV6-F1
#
_entry.id   AF-A0A9D5PHV6-F1
#
_cell.length_a   1.000
_cell.length_b   1.000
_cell.length_c   1.000
_cell.angle_alpha   90.00
_cell.angle_beta   90.00
_cell.angle_gamma   90.00
#
_symmetry.space_group_name_H-M   'P 1'
#
loop_
_entity.id
_entity.type
_entity.pdbx_description
1 polymer ?
#
loop_
_entity_poly.entity_id
_entity_poly.type
_entity_poly.pdbx_seq_one_letter_code
_entity_poly.pdbx_strand_id
1 'polypeptide(L)' 'MLRSIKKAHELIKAQDPETGVTLYTIRHWCKEGKIKYLTVGNKILIDVESLMDYISMKPQVK' A
#
# COMPACT_ATOMS: atom_id res chain seq x y z
N MET A 1 -5.32 -0.99 9.88
CA MET A 1 -4.69 0.13 10.62
C MET A 1 -4.13 1.21 9.68
N LEU A 2 -4.44 2.49 9.89
CA LEU A 2 -3.98 3.60 9.05
C LEU A 2 -2.53 4.06 9.37
N ARG A 3 -1.68 4.14 8.34
CA ARG A 3 -0.29 4.62 8.42
C ARG A 3 0.08 5.53 7.25
N SER A 4 1.14 6.32 7.39
CA SER A 4 1.64 7.11 6.25
C SER A 4 2.19 6.19 5.15
N ILE A 5 2.18 6.68 3.91
CA ILE A 5 2.76 5.96 2.75
C ILE A 5 4.19 5.48 3.03
N LYS A 6 5.02 6.34 3.65
CA LYS A 6 6.42 6.00 3.98
C LYS A 6 6.49 4.79 4.92
N LYS A 7 5.69 4.81 5.99
CA LYS A 7 5.68 3.74 6.99
C LYS A 7 5.08 2.45 6.44
N ALA A 8 4.09 2.56 5.56
CA ALA A 8 3.53 1.42 4.84
C ALA A 8 4.58 0.75 3.93
N HIS A 9 5.37 1.55 3.20
CA HIS A 9 6.47 1.03 2.37
C HIS A 9 7.59 0.39 3.20
N GLU A 10 7.97 1.00 4.33
CA GLU A 10 8.93 0.39 5.27
C GLU A 10 8.45 -0.97 5.77
N LEU A 11 7.16 -1.12 6.07
CA LEU A 11 6.57 -2.39 6.50
C LEU A 11 6.64 -3.46 5.40
N ILE A 12 6.32 -3.10 4.15
CA ILE A 12 6.44 -4.02 3.02
C ILE A 12 7.90 -4.44 2.86
N LYS A 13 8.83 -3.49 2.86
CA LYS A 13 10.27 -3.77 2.70
C LYS A 13 10.84 -4.60 3.86
N ALA A 14 10.29 -4.45 5.06
CA ALA A 14 10.68 -5.27 6.21
C ALA A 14 10.17 -6.72 6.11
N GLN A 15 9.02 -6.95 5.46
CA GLN A 15 8.52 -8.30 5.21
C GLN A 15 9.16 -8.94 3.97
N ASP A 16 9.34 -8.17 2.91
CA ASP A 16 9.92 -8.60 1.65
C ASP A 16 10.97 -7.56 1.17
N PRO A 17 12.25 -7.77 1.51
CA PRO A 17 13.34 -6.86 1.15
C PRO A 17 13.58 -6.72 -0.36
N GLU A 18 13.21 -7.75 -1.15
CA GLU A 18 13.36 -7.76 -2.61
C GLU A 18 12.11 -7.25 -3.34
N THR A 19 11.14 -6.70 -2.60
CA THR A 19 9.92 -6.20 -3.18
C THR A 19 10.22 -5.07 -4.19
N GLY A 20 9.68 -5.19 -5.41
CA GLY A 20 9.71 -4.12 -6.42
C GLY A 20 8.73 -2.98 -6.16
N VAL A 21 8.02 -3.01 -5.01
CA VAL A 21 7.00 -2.02 -4.67
C VAL A 21 7.65 -0.71 -4.25
N THR A 22 7.45 0.33 -5.05
CA THR A 22 7.95 1.68 -4.75
C THR A 22 6.86 2.54 -4.08
N LEU A 23 7.27 3.66 -3.48
CA LEU A 23 6.34 4.69 -3.01
C LEU A 23 5.40 5.20 -4.11
N TYR A 24 5.88 5.25 -5.36
CA TYR A 24 5.07 5.64 -6.51
C TYR A 24 3.99 4.59 -6.80
N THR A 25 4.36 3.31 -6.81
CA THR A 25 3.44 2.19 -7.00
C THR A 25 2.30 2.23 -5.97
N ILE A 26 2.63 2.46 -4.71
CA ILE A 26 1.64 2.56 -3.63
C ILE A 26 0.70 3.75 -3.84
N ARG A 27 1.22 4.92 -4.22
CA ARG A 27 0.39 6.10 -4.57
C ARG A 27 -0.52 5.82 -5.76
N HIS A 28 -0.02 5.07 -6.74
CA HIS A 28 -0.79 4.68 -7.92
C HIS A 28 -1.95 3.77 -7.53
N TRP A 29 -1.71 2.77 -6.68
CA TRP A 29 -2.76 1.88 -6.17
C TRP A 29 -3.83 2.60 -5.36
N CYS A 30 -3.46 3.63 -4.58
CA CYS A 30 -4.44 4.51 -3.96
C CYS A 30 -5.30 5.21 -5.02
N LYS A 31 -4.69 5.82 -6.04
CA LYS A 31 -5.43 6.51 -7.12
C LYS A 31 -6.34 5.57 -7.92
N GLU A 32 -5.91 4.33 -8.15
CA GLU A 32 -6.70 3.29 -8.82
C GLU A 32 -7.82 2.72 -7.95
N GLY A 33 -7.90 3.10 -6.66
CA GLY A 33 -8.91 2.59 -5.74
C GLY A 33 -8.71 1.14 -5.30
N LYS A 34 -7.54 0.56 -5.57
CA LYS A 34 -7.19 -0.83 -5.19
C LYS A 34 -6.98 -1.01 -3.70
N ILE A 35 -6.62 0.08 -3.02
CA ILE A 35 -6.24 0.06 -1.60
C ILE A 35 -6.99 1.18 -0.90
N LYS A 36 -7.53 0.89 0.29
CA LYS A 36 -8.18 1.90 1.11
C LYS A 36 -7.17 2.93 1.61
N TYR A 37 -7.49 4.20 1.40
CA TYR A 37 -6.70 5.32 1.87
C TYR A 37 -7.60 6.45 2.37
N LEU A 38 -7.02 7.30 3.21
CA LEU A 38 -7.63 8.51 3.75
C LEU A 38 -6.67 9.68 3.48
N THR A 39 -7.19 10.75 2.91
CA THR A 39 -6.44 12.01 2.77
C THR A 39 -6.72 12.90 3.97
N VAL A 40 -5.66 13.30 4.68
CA VAL A 40 -5.73 14.26 5.78
C VAL A 40 -4.85 15.45 5.42
N GLY A 41 -5.50 16.53 4.95
CA GLY A 41 -4.81 17.68 4.35
C GLY A 41 -3.94 17.25 3.17
N ASN A 42 -2.63 17.53 3.25
CA ASN A 42 -1.65 17.16 2.22
C ASN A 42 -1.07 15.75 2.36
N LYS A 43 -1.47 15.00 3.40
CA LYS A 43 -0.93 13.67 3.69
C LYS A 43 -1.92 12.59 3.31
N ILE A 44 -1.41 11.51 2.72
CA ILE A 44 -2.17 10.29 2.45
C ILE A 44 -1.83 9.27 3.54
N LEU A 45 -2.87 8.80 4.22
CA LEU A 45 -2.83 7.69 5.16
C LEU A 45 -3.39 6.47 4.46
N ILE A 46 -2.64 5.39 4.45
CA ILE A 46 -2.99 4.13 3.82
C ILE A 46 -3.39 3.15 4.91
N ASP A 47 -4.44 2.41 4.65
CA ASP A 47 -4.78 1.27 5.49
C ASP A 47 -3.83 0.12 5.18
N VAL A 48 -2.97 -0.20 6.15
CA VAL A 48 -1.94 -1.23 5.99
C VAL A 48 -2.60 -2.59 5.80
N GLU A 49 -3.70 -2.89 6.47
CA GLU A 49 -4.42 -4.16 6.29
C GLU A 49 -4.86 -4.33 4.84
N SER A 50 -5.59 -3.34 4.29
CA SER A 50 -5.98 -3.35 2.87
C SER A 50 -4.80 -3.45 1.89
N LEU A 51 -3.64 -2.87 2.22
CA LEU A 51 -2.43 -2.96 1.41
C LEU A 51 -1.81 -4.36 1.47
N MET A 52 -1.68 -4.94 2.66
CA MET A 52 -1.14 -6.29 2.85
C MET A 52 -2.08 -7.33 2.26
N ASP A 53 -3.39 -7.14 2.40
CA ASP A 53 -4.42 -7.94 1.75
C ASP A 53 -4.27 -7.85 0.25
N TYR A 54 -4.08 -6.66 -0.34
CA TYR A 54 -3.90 -6.52 -1.79
C TYR A 54 -2.59 -7.16 -2.30
N ILE A 55 -1.51 -7.11 -1.52
CA ILE A 55 -0.23 -7.75 -1.86
C ILE A 55 -0.32 -9.28 -1.73
N SER A 56 -1.01 -9.76 -0.69
CA SER A 56 -1.19 -11.19 -0.41
C SER A 56 -2.28 -11.81 -1.29
N MET A 57 -3.31 -11.05 -1.65
CA MET A 57 -4.36 -11.37 -2.61
C MET A 57 -3.93 -10.97 -4.01
N LYS A 58 -3.00 -11.74 -4.58
CA LYS A 58 -3.24 -12.20 -5.95
C LYS A 58 -4.08 -13.47 -5.90
N PRO A 59 -5.42 -13.42 -6.06
CA PRO A 59 -6.08 -14.52 -6.75
C PRO A 59 -5.74 -14.40 -8.24
N GLN A 60 -5.57 -15.55 -8.86
CA GLN A 60 -5.14 -15.71 -10.23
C GLN A 60 -5.97 -14.88 -11.21
N VAL A 61 -5.30 -14.37 -12.24
CA VAL A 61 -5.94 -13.81 -13.43
C VAL A 61 -6.99 -14.84 -13.91
N LYS A 62 -8.26 -14.42 -13.96
CA LYS A 62 -9.31 -15.10 -14.71
C LYS A 62 -9.13 -14.81 -16.19
#